data_AF-A0A1W9QM73-F1
#
_entry.id   AF-A0A1W9QM73-F1
#
_cell.length_a   1.000
_cell.length_b   1.000
_cell.length_c   1.000
_cell.angle_alpha   90.00
_cell.angle_beta   90.00
_cell.angle_gamma   90.00
#
_symmetry.space_group_name_H-M   'P 1'
#
loop_
_entity.id
_entity.type
_entity.pdbx_description
1 polymer ?
#
loop_
_entity_poly.entity_id
_entity_poly.type
_entity_poly.pdbx_seq_one_letter_code
_entity_poly.pdbx_strand_id
1 'polypeptide(L)'
;MDEYIEGLKEIFKVTKNRAVELERIVTLSLNALNDALEIKPNYPTGDDNEPTFTAPANKPDIECYYDSFNAICEVTLLTNKLQWFNEGQPVMRHIRDFEEQNKEKVTYCLFIAPRKTLLAA
;
A
#
# COMPACT_ATOMS: atom_id res chain seq x y z
N MET A 1 7.41 -14.24 -8.33
CA MET A 1 5.94 -14.14 -8.18
C MET A 1 5.43 -15.05 -7.07
N ASP A 2 5.68 -16.37 -7.13
CA ASP A 2 5.22 -17.32 -6.09
C ASP A 2 5.71 -16.99 -4.67
N GLU A 3 6.97 -16.54 -4.54
CA GLU A 3 7.54 -16.09 -3.26
C GLU A 3 6.72 -14.97 -2.61
N TYR A 4 6.28 -13.98 -3.39
CA TYR A 4 5.49 -12.86 -2.86
C TYR A 4 4.08 -13.28 -2.48
N ILE A 5 3.46 -14.16 -3.28
CA ILE A 5 2.16 -14.77 -2.95
C ILE A 5 2.26 -15.53 -1.63
N GLU A 6 3.33 -16.31 -1.45
CA GLU A 6 3.56 -17.07 -0.22
C GLU A 6 3.84 -16.14 0.97
N GLY A 7 4.64 -15.09 0.77
CA GLY A 7 4.87 -14.05 1.77
C GLY A 7 3.58 -13.38 2.25
N LEU A 8 2.65 -13.09 1.34
CA LEU A 8 1.34 -12.54 1.68
C LEU A 8 0.46 -13.54 2.43
N LYS A 9 0.45 -14.82 2.05
CA LYS A 9 -0.28 -15.87 2.79
C LYS A 9 0.24 -16.02 4.21
N GLU A 10 1.54 -15.88 4.39
CA GLU A 10 2.24 -16.10 5.65
C GLU A 10 2.50 -14.83 6.45
N ILE A 11 1.90 -13.70 6.04
CA ILE A 11 2.13 -12.41 6.69
C ILE A 11 1.82 -12.44 8.20
N PHE A 12 0.85 -13.25 8.64
CA PHE A 12 0.53 -13.39 10.06
C PHE A 12 1.55 -14.21 10.86
N LYS A 13 2.41 -14.99 10.21
CA LYS A 13 3.55 -15.67 10.86
C LYS A 13 4.71 -14.72 11.19
N VAL A 14 4.76 -13.55 10.55
CA VAL A 14 5.77 -12.52 10.85
C VAL A 14 5.55 -11.98 12.26
N THR A 15 6.58 -12.09 13.11
CA THR A 15 6.49 -11.79 14.55
C THR A 15 6.94 -10.38 14.92
N LYS A 16 7.74 -9.73 14.07
CA LYS A 16 8.25 -8.36 14.26
C LYS A 16 7.91 -7.50 13.06
N ASN A 17 7.55 -6.23 13.29
CA ASN A 17 7.35 -5.23 12.24
C ASN A 17 6.41 -5.70 11.10
N ARG A 18 5.35 -6.46 11.43
CA ARG A 18 4.48 -7.09 10.42
C ARG A 18 3.86 -6.10 9.43
N ALA A 19 3.49 -4.89 9.89
CA ALA A 19 2.95 -3.86 9.01
C ALA A 19 3.98 -3.38 7.99
N VAL A 20 5.22 -3.17 8.44
CA VAL A 20 6.36 -2.83 7.58
C VAL A 20 6.60 -3.94 6.55
N GLU A 21 6.55 -5.20 6.98
CA GLU A 21 6.73 -6.33 6.07
C GLU A 21 5.59 -6.45 5.05
N LEU A 22 4.36 -6.10 5.42
CA LEU A 22 3.23 -6.07 4.49
C LEU A 22 3.45 -5.01 3.40
N GLU A 23 3.83 -3.78 3.77
CA GLU A 23 4.18 -2.74 2.79
C GLU A 23 5.32 -3.19 1.87
N ARG A 24 6.37 -3.80 2.44
CA ARG A 24 7.52 -4.31 1.67
C ARG A 24 7.11 -5.37 0.65
N ILE A 25 6.42 -6.44 1.09
CA ILE A 25 6.02 -7.53 0.20
C ILE A 25 5.04 -7.04 -0.87
N VAL A 26 4.10 -6.16 -0.54
CA VAL A 26 3.19 -5.59 -1.53
C VAL A 26 3.95 -4.73 -2.54
N THR A 27 4.91 -3.91 -2.09
CA THR A 27 5.78 -3.13 -2.99
C THR A 27 6.54 -4.04 -3.96
N LEU A 28 7.13 -5.13 -3.46
CA LEU A 28 7.84 -6.10 -4.30
C LEU A 28 6.89 -6.85 -5.24
N SER A 29 5.68 -7.15 -4.79
CA SER A 29 4.64 -7.77 -5.62
C SER A 29 4.25 -6.88 -6.79
N LEU A 30 4.02 -5.59 -6.54
CA LEU A 30 3.71 -4.60 -7.57
C LEU A 30 4.87 -4.44 -8.56
N ASN A 31 6.10 -4.32 -8.08
CA ASN A 31 7.29 -4.28 -8.94
C ASN A 31 7.42 -5.54 -9.81
N ALA A 32 7.07 -6.71 -9.28
CA ALA A 32 7.16 -7.98 -10.01
C ALA A 32 6.16 -8.12 -11.15
N LEU A 33 5.09 -7.31 -11.17
CA LEU A 33 4.17 -7.23 -12.32
C LEU A 33 4.84 -6.57 -13.53
N ASN A 34 5.81 -5.67 -13.27
CA ASN A 34 6.67 -5.04 -14.28
C ASN A 34 5.88 -4.34 -15.41
N ASP A 35 4.77 -3.69 -15.05
CA ASP A 35 3.87 -2.94 -15.93
C ASP A 35 3.79 -1.45 -15.57
N ALA A 36 4.31 -1.06 -14.40
CA ALA A 36 4.43 0.32 -13.96
C ALA A 36 5.70 1.00 -14.53
N LEU A 37 5.60 2.31 -14.75
CA LEU A 37 6.76 3.17 -14.97
C LEU A 37 7.60 3.31 -13.70
N GLU A 38 6.93 3.39 -12.54
CA GLU A 38 7.56 3.48 -11.24
C GLU A 38 6.62 2.97 -10.14
N ILE A 39 7.15 2.13 -9.24
CA ILE A 39 6.52 1.77 -7.97
C ILE A 39 7.37 2.39 -6.86
N LYS A 40 6.79 3.35 -6.15
CA LYS A 40 7.48 4.19 -5.19
C LYS A 40 6.89 4.01 -3.79
N PRO A 41 7.48 3.14 -2.95
CA PRO A 41 7.09 3.04 -1.55
C PRO A 41 7.44 4.32 -0.78
N ASN A 42 6.62 4.68 0.21
CA ASN A 42 6.87 5.84 1.08
C ASN A 42 7.47 5.47 2.44
N TYR A 43 7.65 4.17 2.74
CA TYR A 43 8.37 3.76 3.94
C TYR A 43 9.83 4.28 3.92
N PRO A 44 10.40 4.67 5.07
CA PRO A 44 11.81 5.00 5.17
C PRO A 44 12.66 3.72 5.12
N THR A 45 13.75 3.75 4.36
CA THR A 45 14.72 2.67 4.29
C THR A 45 15.97 2.96 5.12
N GLY A 46 16.63 1.90 5.58
CA GLY A 46 17.94 1.96 6.24
C GLY A 46 19.09 1.91 5.23
N ASP A 47 20.33 1.84 5.73
CA ASP A 47 21.55 1.76 4.91
C ASP A 47 21.63 0.46 4.08
N ASP A 48 20.92 -0.58 4.51
CA ASP A 48 20.75 -1.85 3.80
C ASP A 48 19.63 -1.83 2.75
N ASN A 49 18.96 -0.68 2.58
CA ASN A 49 17.75 -0.49 1.78
C ASN A 49 16.53 -1.28 2.29
N GLU A 50 16.58 -1.84 3.50
CA GLU A 50 15.42 -2.49 4.10
C GLU A 50 14.50 -1.45 4.77
N PRO A 51 13.18 -1.65 4.73
CA PRO A 51 12.24 -0.74 5.38
C PRO A 51 12.43 -0.74 6.91
N THR A 52 12.48 0.45 7.50
CA THR A 52 12.68 0.62 8.95
C THR A 52 11.38 0.87 9.69
N PHE A 53 10.42 1.52 9.04
CA PHE A 53 9.09 1.84 9.54
C PHE A 53 8.06 1.78 8.41
N THR A 54 6.78 1.93 8.75
CA THR A 54 5.70 2.13 7.78
C THR A 54 5.80 3.51 7.15
N ALA A 55 5.04 3.75 6.07
CA ALA A 55 4.94 5.08 5.48
C ALA A 55 4.57 6.16 6.54
N PRO A 56 5.14 7.38 6.42
CA PRO A 56 4.86 8.46 7.34
C PRO A 56 3.42 8.96 7.17
N ALA A 57 2.89 9.59 8.23
CA ALA A 57 1.56 10.19 8.18
C ALA A 57 1.41 11.20 7.02
N ASN A 58 0.21 11.25 6.44
CA ASN A 58 -0.16 12.10 5.29
C ASN A 58 0.48 11.69 3.95
N LYS A 59 1.03 10.48 3.85
CA LYS A 59 1.41 9.89 2.58
C LYS A 59 0.71 8.54 2.40
N PRO A 60 0.36 8.16 1.16
CA PRO A 60 -0.05 6.79 0.89
C PRO A 60 1.12 5.83 1.14
N ASP A 61 0.84 4.56 1.40
CA ASP A 61 1.91 3.57 1.61
C ASP A 61 2.81 3.44 0.38
N ILE A 62 2.21 3.38 -0.82
CA ILE A 62 2.92 3.20 -2.09
C ILE A 62 2.26 4.07 -3.17
N GLU A 63 3.07 4.83 -3.91
CA GLU A 63 2.67 5.57 -5.11
C GLU A 63 3.03 4.72 -6.35
N CYS A 64 2.09 4.56 -7.27
CA CYS A 64 2.25 3.74 -8.47
C CYS A 64 1.99 4.57 -9.72
N TYR A 65 2.96 4.65 -10.61
CA TYR A 65 2.88 5.45 -11.84
C TYR A 65 2.84 4.52 -13.04
N TYR A 66 1.80 4.61 -13.86
CA TYR A 66 1.64 3.83 -15.10
C TYR A 66 1.55 4.76 -16.30
N ASP A 67 1.55 4.20 -17.51
CA ASP A 67 1.49 4.99 -18.75
C ASP A 67 0.20 5.83 -18.86
N SER A 68 -0.96 5.20 -18.61
CA SER A 68 -2.28 5.80 -18.84
C SER A 68 -3.05 6.22 -17.59
N PHE A 69 -2.60 5.78 -16.41
CA PHE A 69 -3.21 6.10 -15.11
C PHE A 69 -2.14 6.15 -14.02
N ASN A 70 -2.49 6.67 -12.86
CA ASN A 70 -1.70 6.49 -11.64
C ASN A 70 -2.56 5.81 -10.58
N ALA A 71 -1.92 5.28 -9.55
CA ALA A 71 -2.61 4.74 -8.40
C ALA A 71 -1.84 5.01 -7.11
N ILE A 72 -2.56 5.02 -6.00
CA ILE A 72 -1.97 4.73 -4.70
C ILE A 72 -2.30 3.29 -4.32
N CYS A 73 -1.40 2.62 -3.60
CA CYS A 73 -1.69 1.36 -2.95
C CYS A 73 -1.58 1.57 -1.44
N GLU A 74 -2.66 1.21 -0.73
CA GLU A 74 -2.80 1.35 0.72
C GLU A 74 -3.02 -0.04 1.30
N VAL A 75 -2.28 -0.40 2.33
CA VAL A 75 -2.26 -1.73 2.90
C VAL A 75 -2.60 -1.70 4.38
N THR A 76 -3.40 -2.65 4.84
CA THR A 76 -3.73 -2.73 6.26
C THR A 76 -3.87 -4.17 6.73
N LEU A 77 -3.46 -4.43 7.96
CA LEU A 77 -3.71 -5.69 8.65
C LEU A 77 -5.05 -5.68 9.40
N LEU A 78 -5.74 -4.54 9.47
CA LEU A 78 -7.03 -4.43 10.14
C LEU A 78 -8.10 -5.22 9.37
N THR A 79 -8.89 -6.03 10.07
CA THR A 79 -9.94 -6.88 9.47
C THR A 79 -11.31 -6.73 10.13
N ASN A 80 -11.46 -5.76 11.02
CA ASN A 80 -12.70 -5.54 11.78
C ASN A 80 -13.18 -4.08 11.59
N LYS A 81 -14.17 -3.65 12.38
CA LYS A 81 -14.73 -2.29 12.30
C LYS A 81 -13.69 -1.16 12.43
N LEU A 82 -12.55 -1.43 13.07
CA LEU A 82 -11.45 -0.48 13.15
C LEU A 82 -10.83 -0.18 11.78
N GLN A 83 -10.91 -1.10 10.81
CA GLN A 83 -10.48 -0.84 9.43
C GLN A 83 -11.26 0.35 8.84
N TRP A 84 -12.59 0.35 8.96
CA TRP A 84 -13.39 1.47 8.46
C TRP A 84 -13.08 2.77 9.21
N PHE A 85 -12.99 2.69 10.54
CA PHE A 85 -12.76 3.86 11.39
C PHE A 85 -11.38 4.49 11.17
N ASN A 86 -10.34 3.66 11.03
CA ASN A 86 -8.95 4.13 10.91
C ASN A 86 -8.56 4.45 9.47
N GLU A 87 -9.00 3.67 8.48
CA GLU A 87 -8.50 3.78 7.10
C GLU A 87 -9.42 4.63 6.22
N GLY A 88 -10.71 4.75 6.56
CA GLY A 88 -11.69 5.39 5.67
C GLY A 88 -11.34 6.84 5.32
N GLN A 89 -11.08 7.68 6.33
CA GLN A 89 -10.75 9.08 6.09
C GLN A 89 -9.32 9.27 5.54
N PRO A 90 -8.26 8.67 6.12
CA PRO A 90 -6.90 8.85 5.62
C PRO A 90 -6.71 8.41 4.16
N VAL A 91 -7.21 7.23 3.78
CA VAL A 91 -7.11 6.73 2.40
C VAL A 91 -7.77 7.71 1.43
N MET A 92 -8.99 8.18 1.72
CA MET A 92 -9.67 9.14 0.85
C MET A 92 -8.90 10.47 0.72
N ARG A 93 -8.23 10.92 1.79
CA ARG A 93 -7.36 12.10 1.73
C ARG A 93 -6.14 11.85 0.85
N HIS A 94 -5.46 10.73 1.01
CA HIS A 94 -4.27 10.41 0.22
C HIS A 94 -4.59 10.30 -1.28
N ILE A 95 -5.73 9.69 -1.65
CA ILE A 95 -6.18 9.65 -3.05
C ILE A 95 -6.34 11.08 -3.59
N ARG A 96 -7.02 11.93 -2.81
CA ARG A 96 -7.32 13.30 -3.24
C ARG A 96 -6.04 14.14 -3.39
N ASP A 97 -5.16 14.07 -2.41
CA ASP A 97 -3.90 14.82 -2.42
C ASP A 97 -2.99 14.36 -3.57
N PHE A 98 -2.95 13.05 -3.84
CA PHE A 98 -2.19 12.50 -4.95
C PHE A 98 -2.80 12.86 -6.32
N GLU A 99 -4.13 12.80 -6.46
CA GLU A 99 -4.84 13.27 -7.67
C GLU A 99 -4.56 14.76 -7.95
N GLU A 100 -4.56 15.60 -6.91
CA GLU A 100 -4.26 17.02 -7.06
C GLU A 100 -2.82 17.31 -7.48
N GLN A 101 -1.88 16.42 -7.15
CA GLN A 101 -0.48 16.51 -7.57
C GLN A 101 -0.23 15.93 -8.96
N ASN A 102 -1.10 15.04 -9.47
CA ASN A 102 -0.94 14.30 -10.72
C ASN A 102 -2.18 14.42 -11.63
N LYS A 103 -2.58 15.65 -11.95
CA LYS A 103 -3.86 15.99 -12.62
C LYS A 103 -3.98 15.48 -14.05
N GLU A 104 -2.88 15.10 -14.68
CA GLU A 104 -2.82 14.65 -16.07
C GLU A 104 -3.36 13.23 -16.28
N LYS A 105 -3.44 12.42 -15.22
CA LYS A 105 -3.86 11.01 -15.28
C LYS A 105 -4.96 10.72 -14.26
N VAL A 106 -5.85 9.79 -14.63
CA VAL A 106 -6.83 9.25 -13.68
C VAL A 106 -6.09 8.56 -12.54
N THR A 107 -6.50 8.82 -11.31
CA THR A 107 -5.94 8.21 -10.11
C THR A 107 -6.88 7.14 -9.57
N TYR A 108 -6.33 5.94 -9.31
CA TYR A 108 -7.03 4.86 -8.61
C TYR A 108 -6.46 4.62 -7.22
N CYS A 109 -7.20 3.86 -6.40
CA CYS A 109 -6.70 3.35 -5.13
C CYS A 109 -6.83 1.84 -5.11
N LEU A 110 -5.70 1.16 -4.90
CA LEU A 110 -5.67 -0.25 -4.57
C LEU A 110 -5.60 -0.40 -3.05
N PHE A 111 -6.69 -0.82 -2.42
CA PHE A 111 -6.73 -1.05 -0.97
C PHE A 111 -6.62 -2.54 -0.66
N ILE A 112 -5.52 -2.95 -0.02
CA ILE A 112 -5.22 -4.36 0.26
C ILE A 112 -5.36 -4.63 1.75
N ALA A 113 -6.19 -5.62 2.08
CA ALA A 113 -6.33 -6.12 3.44
C ALA A 113 -6.55 -7.64 3.43
N PRO A 114 -6.16 -8.37 4.48
CA PRO A 114 -6.43 -9.80 4.62
C PRO A 114 -7.91 -10.16 4.51
N ARG A 115 -8.78 -9.23 4.94
CA ARG A 115 -10.22 -9.32 4.76
C ARG A 115 -10.81 -7.92 4.69
N LYS A 116 -11.67 -7.69 3.69
CA LYS A 116 -12.47 -6.47 3.59
C LYS A 116 -13.60 -6.54 4.61
N THR A 117 -13.70 -5.53 5.46
CA THR A 117 -14.91 -5.33 6.26
C THR A 117 -15.93 -4.59 5.38
N LEU A 118 -16.96 -5.30 4.90
CA LEU A 118 -18.13 -4.67 4.30
C LEU A 118 -18.95 -4.02 5.42
N LEU A 119 -18.67 -2.75 5.69
CA LEU A 119 -19.61 -1.82 6.32
C LEU A 119 -19.55 -0.50 5.55
N ALA A 120 -19.93 -0.58 4.27
CA ALA A 120 -20.49 0.56 3.57
C ALA A 120 -22.01 0.44 3.73
N ALA A 121 -22.60 1.39 4.47
CA ALA A 121 -23.97 1.79 4.22
C ALA A 121 -23.93 2.92 3.21
#